data_AF-A0A957QVV0-F1
#
_entry.id   AF-A0A957QVV0-F1
#
_cell.length_a   1.000
_cell.length_b   1.000
_cell.length_c   1.000
_cell.angle_alpha   90.00
_cell.angle_beta   90.00
_cell.angle_gamma   90.00
#
_symmetry.space_group_name_H-M   'P 1'
#
loop_
_entity.id
_entity.type
_entity.pdbx_description
1 polymer ?
#
loop_
_entity_poly.entity_id
_entity_poly.type
_entity_poly.pdbx_seq_one_letter_code
_entity_poly.pdbx_strand_id
1 'polypeptide(L)' 'MSRPNILFISTDQQHHTALGLTDPVLQTPALDRLAREGTRFTRAYCPNPTCSPTRASLITGMYPAWHGC' A
#
# COMPACT_ATOMS: atom_id res chain seq x y z
N MET A 1 -24.75 -6.07 -12.44
CA MET A 1 -23.35 -5.54 -12.50
C MET A 1 -22.43 -6.73 -12.72
N SER A 2 -21.50 -6.65 -13.67
CA SER A 2 -20.46 -7.67 -13.84
C SER A 2 -19.50 -7.65 -12.64
N ARG A 3 -18.88 -8.79 -12.32
CA ARG A 3 -17.88 -8.87 -11.26
C ARG A 3 -16.65 -8.04 -11.68
N PRO A 4 -16.25 -7.01 -10.92
CA PRO A 4 -15.08 -6.21 -11.28
C PRO A 4 -13.79 -7.00 -11.10
N ASN A 5 -12.78 -6.68 -11.90
CA ASN A 5 -11.42 -7.16 -11.67
C ASN A 5 -10.79 -6.35 -10.54
N ILE A 6 -10.09 -7.03 -9.62
CA ILE A 6 -9.36 -6.40 -8.51
C ILE A 6 -7.86 -6.63 -8.72
N LEU A 7 -7.10 -5.55 -8.88
CA LEU A 7 -5.64 -5.58 -8.96
C LEU A 7 -5.04 -5.01 -7.67
N PHE A 8 -4.36 -5.85 -6.90
CA PHE A 8 -3.64 -5.44 -5.69
C PHE A 8 -2.15 -5.29 -6.00
N ILE A 9 -1.61 -4.08 -5.84
CA ILE A 9 -0.20 -3.76 -6.04
C ILE A 9 0.41 -3.44 -4.67
N SER A 10 1.44 -4.18 -4.28
CA SER A 10 2.23 -3.93 -3.07
C SER A 10 3.69 -3.75 -3.45
N THR A 11 4.30 -2.69 -2.96
CA THR A 11 5.75 -2.50 -3.02
C THR A 11 6.41 -3.13 -1.79
N ASP A 12 7.74 -3.25 -1.82
CA ASP A 12 8.53 -3.69 -0.66
C ASP A 12 9.37 -2.52 -0.15
N GLN A 13 9.32 -2.28 1.15
CA GLN A 13 10.10 -1.24 1.85
C GLN A 13 9.93 0.20 1.33
N GLN A 14 8.82 0.53 0.64
CA GLN A 14 8.58 1.90 0.17
C GLN A 14 8.21 2.83 1.33
N HIS A 15 8.98 3.91 1.50
CA HIS A 15 8.66 4.95 2.48
C HIS A 15 7.41 5.75 2.06
N HIS A 16 6.63 6.26 3.02
CA HIS A 16 5.38 6.96 2.72
C HIS A 16 5.57 8.28 1.93
N THR A 17 6.78 8.86 1.97
CA THR A 17 7.14 10.05 1.18
C THR A 17 7.78 9.72 -0.17
N ALA A 18 8.00 8.43 -0.49
CA ALA A 18 8.65 8.01 -1.72
C ALA A 18 7.69 8.07 -2.93
N LEU A 19 7.15 9.25 -3.21
CA LEU A 19 6.25 9.59 -4.31
C LEU A 19 6.56 11.02 -4.78
N GLY A 20 6.54 11.26 -6.09
CA GLY A 20 6.71 12.59 -6.70
C GLY A 20 5.71 13.62 -6.21
N LEU A 21 4.50 13.18 -5.86
CA LEU A 21 3.47 14.00 -5.19
C LEU A 21 3.85 14.51 -3.78
N THR A 22 4.90 13.97 -3.17
CA THR A 22 5.33 14.32 -1.80
C THR A 22 6.78 14.84 -1.77
N ASP A 23 7.62 14.35 -2.69
CA ASP A 23 8.99 14.80 -2.87
C ASP A 23 9.24 15.09 -4.36
N PRO A 24 9.47 16.37 -4.75
CA PRO A 24 9.62 16.76 -6.15
C PRO A 24 10.89 16.22 -6.83
N VAL A 25 11.85 15.67 -6.08
CA VAL A 25 13.05 15.02 -6.64
C VAL A 25 12.69 13.66 -7.26
N LEU A 26 11.62 13.02 -6.78
CA LEU A 26 11.22 11.68 -7.20
C LEU A 26 10.36 11.72 -8.46
N GLN A 27 10.64 10.82 -9.39
CA GLN A 27 9.89 10.67 -10.63
C GLN A 27 9.03 9.41 -10.59
N THR A 28 7.75 9.56 -10.22
CA THR A 28 6.79 8.43 -10.13
C THR A 28 5.51 8.67 -10.95
N PRO A 29 5.59 9.03 -12.24
CA PRO A 29 4.45 9.57 -12.99
C PRO A 29 3.23 8.64 -13.05
N ALA A 30 3.43 7.32 -13.06
CA ALA A 30 2.33 6.35 -13.06
C ALA A 30 1.60 6.29 -11.70
N LEU A 31 2.34 6.28 -10.58
CA LEU A 31 1.77 6.31 -9.23
C LEU A 31 1.14 7.68 -8.94
N ASP A 32 1.77 8.76 -9.41
CA ASP A 32 1.25 10.12 -9.26
C ASP A 32 -0.05 10.33 -10.04
N ARG A 33 -0.20 9.68 -11.20
CA ARG A 33 -1.47 9.64 -11.93
C ARG A 33 -2.52 8.85 -11.14
N LEU A 34 -2.18 7.64 -10.66
CA LEU A 34 -3.10 6.79 -9.89
C LEU A 34 -3.64 7.51 -8.65
N ALA A 35 -2.78 8.23 -7.93
CA ALA A 35 -3.18 8.98 -6.73
C ALA A 35 -4.03 10.23 -7.04
N ARG A 36 -3.89 10.85 -8.22
CA ARG A 36 -4.73 11.99 -8.66
C ARG A 36 -6.10 11.56 -9.19
N GLU A 37 -6.17 10.39 -9.85
CA GLU A 37 -7.42 9.85 -10.42
C GLU A 37 -8.22 9.01 -9.42
N GLY A 38 -7.60 8.64 -8.28
CA GLY A 38 -8.20 7.80 -7.26
C GLY A 38 -8.30 8.47 -5.89
N THR A 39 -8.29 7.64 -4.84
CA THR A 39 -8.28 8.10 -3.45
C THR A 39 -6.94 7.81 -2.80
N ARG A 40 -6.29 8.85 -2.27
CA ARG A 40 -5.02 8.75 -1.54
C ARG A 40 -5.27 8.77 -0.04
N PHE A 41 -4.88 7.70 0.65
CA PHE A 41 -4.86 7.65 2.11
C PHE A 41 -3.55 8.23 2.64
N THR A 42 -3.58 9.42 3.24
CA THR A 42 -2.38 10.07 3.81
C THR A 42 -2.00 9.55 5.19
N ARG A 43 -2.84 8.70 5.78
CA ARG A 43 -2.67 8.09 7.11
C ARG A 43 -2.95 6.58 7.07
N ALA A 44 -2.29 5.88 6.15
CA ALA A 44 -2.29 4.41 6.08
C ALA A 44 -1.10 3.85 6.84
N TYR A 45 -1.32 2.80 7.64
CA TYR A 45 -0.30 2.21 8.52
C TYR A 45 -0.16 0.71 8.28
N CYS A 46 1.07 0.22 8.27
CA CYS A 46 1.34 -1.22 8.33
C CYS A 46 1.01 -1.75 9.74
N PRO A 47 0.43 -2.96 9.86
CA PRO A 47 0.14 -3.56 11.17
C PRO A 47 1.39 -4.07 11.89
N ASN A 48 2.54 -4.17 11.20
CA ASN A 48 3.82 -4.58 11.76
C ASN A 48 4.98 -3.89 11.01
N PRO A 49 6.14 -3.61 11.66
CA PRO A 49 7.31 -3.05 10.97
C PRO A 49 8.09 -4.04 10.09
N THR A 50 7.72 -5.33 10.06
CA THR A 50 8.40 -6.37 9.28
C THR A 50 7.53 -6.93 8.15
N CYS A 51 8.18 -7.54 7.15
CA CYS A 51 7.57 -7.92 5.88
C CYS A 51 6.53 -9.04 6.00
N SER A 52 6.91 -10.18 6.58
CA SER A 52 6.05 -11.37 6.69
C SER A 52 4.74 -11.10 7.44
N PRO A 53 4.74 -10.57 8.68
CA PRO A 53 3.50 -10.29 9.40
C PRO A 53 2.60 -9.27 8.69
N THR A 54 3.17 -8.22 8.08
CA THR A 54 2.39 -7.24 7.31
C THR A 54 1.69 -7.90 6.13
N ARG A 55 2.39 -8.75 5.37
CA ARG A 55 1.81 -9.47 4.22
C ARG A 55 0.77 -10.50 4.67
N ALA A 56 1.01 -11.19 5.78
CA ALA A 56 0.03 -12.10 6.38
C ALA A 56 -1.25 -11.36 6.79
N SER A 57 -1.14 -10.16 7.40
CA SER A 57 -2.30 -9.33 7.72
C SER A 57 -3.07 -8.87 6.47
N LEU A 58 -2.38 -8.53 5.37
CA LEU A 58 -3.02 -8.15 4.10
C LEU A 58 -3.84 -9.29 3.47
N ILE A 59 -3.35 -10.52 3.55
CA ILE A 59 -4.00 -11.71 2.96
C ILE A 59 -5.17 -12.19 3.84
N THR A 60 -4.97 -12.19 5.17
CA THR A 60 -5.94 -12.76 6.12
C THR A 60 -6.98 -11.76 6.62
N GLY A 61 -6.68 -10.46 6.55
CA GLY A 61 -7.50 -9.41 7.17
C GLY A 61 -7.41 -9.38 8.71
N MET A 62 -6.46 -10.10 9.31
CA MET A 62 -6.28 -10.20 10.76
C MET A 62 -5.03 -9.45 11.25
N TYR A 63 -5.00 -9.04 12.52
CA TYR A 63 -3.76 -8.53 13.13
C TYR A 63 -2.72 -9.65 13.36
N PRO A 64 -1.42 -9.31 13.48
CA PRO A 64 -0.34 -10.27 13.75
C PRO A 64 -0.59 -11.22 14.91
N ALA A 65 -1.20 -10.72 15.99
CA ALA A 65 -1.55 -11.52 17.17
C ALA A 65 -2.52 -12.68 16.89
N TRP A 66 -3.30 -12.63 15.79
CA TRP A 66 -4.31 -13.64 15.47
C TRP A 66 -3.85 -14.64 14.41
N HIS A 67 -2.97 -14.21 13.48
CA HIS A 67 -2.47 -15.10 12.42
C HIS A 67 -1.12 -15.76 12.75
N GLY A 68 -0.45 -15.36 13.84
CA GLY A 68 0.74 -16.05 14.37
C GLY A 68 1.98 -15.94 13.50
N CYS A 69 2.03 -14.94 12.62
CA CYS A 69 3.20 -14.60 11.79
C CYS A 69 3.79 -13.28 12.27
#